data_AF-A0A6C0D2I7-F1
#
_entry.id   AF-A0A6C0D2I7-F1
#
_cell.length_a   1.000
_cell.length_b   1.000
_cell.length_c   1.000
_cell.angle_alpha   90.00
_cell.angle_beta   90.00
_cell.angle_gamma   90.00
#
_symmetry.space_group_name_H-M   'P 1'
#
loop_
_entity.id
_entity.type
_entity.pdbx_description
1 polymer ?
#
loop_
_entity_poly.entity_id
_entity_poly.type
_entity_poly.pdbx_seq_one_letter_code
_entity_poly.pdbx_strand_id
1 'polypeptide(L)'
;MFERINVMDMKEGGMYFIKQRHIIIGEVLFEKYHISSQLFIKYTYPYMSGYSYLKVKDISVYRYVSQEEYWTKVKEKYDSKCLNIVLKRLVDESFQW
;
A
#
# COMPACT_ATOMS: atom_id res chain seq x y z
N MET A 1 1.19 -9.12 5.09
CA MET A 1 0.94 -7.80 5.72
C MET A 1 0.27 -6.89 4.69
N PHE A 2 -0.46 -5.85 5.08
CA PHE A 2 -1.07 -4.92 4.11
C PHE A 2 -0.44 -3.53 4.21
N GLU A 3 -0.05 -2.98 3.07
CA GLU A 3 0.47 -1.61 2.95
C GLU A 3 -0.53 -0.76 2.19
N ARG A 4 -0.83 0.43 2.70
CA ARG A 4 -1.67 1.40 1.99
C ARG A 4 -0.86 2.00 0.85
N ILE A 5 -1.43 2.02 -0.34
CA ILE A 5 -0.80 2.61 -1.53
C ILE A 5 -1.63 3.76 -2.07
N ASN A 6 -0.99 4.68 -2.78
CA ASN A 6 -1.71 5.64 -3.59
C ASN A 6 -2.31 4.90 -4.79
N VAL A 7 -3.53 5.28 -5.17
CA VAL A 7 -4.17 4.77 -6.39
C VAL A 7 -3.30 5.01 -7.63
N MET A 8 -2.57 6.12 -7.66
CA MET A 8 -1.68 6.46 -8.77
C MET A 8 -0.51 5.48 -8.92
N ASP A 9 -0.18 4.71 -7.87
CA ASP A 9 0.92 3.74 -7.86
C ASP A 9 0.43 2.31 -8.18
N MET A 10 -0.86 2.14 -8.49
CA MET A 10 -1.42 0.85 -8.89
C MET A 10 -0.90 0.45 -10.28
N LYS A 11 -0.64 -0.84 -10.45
CA LYS A 11 -0.21 -1.45 -11.69
C LYS A 11 -1.30 -2.35 -12.23
N GLU A 12 -1.56 -2.24 -13.53
CA GLU A 12 -2.48 -3.14 -14.24
C GLU A 12 -2.10 -4.61 -14.01
N GLY A 13 -3.11 -5.46 -13.79
CA GLY A 13 -2.92 -6.86 -13.40
C GLY A 13 -2.56 -7.08 -11.93
N GLY A 14 -2.40 -6.02 -11.14
CA GLY A 14 -2.14 -6.11 -9.71
C GLY A 14 -3.38 -6.51 -8.90
N MET A 15 -3.15 -7.32 -7.86
CA MET A 15 -4.16 -7.69 -6.87
C MET A 15 -4.14 -6.71 -5.70
N TYR A 16 -5.31 -6.16 -5.38
CA TYR A 16 -5.45 -5.13 -4.36
C TYR A 16 -6.65 -5.40 -3.45
N PHE A 17 -6.61 -4.76 -2.28
CA PHE A 17 -7.65 -4.82 -1.28
C PHE A 17 -8.20 -3.41 -1.10
N ILE A 18 -9.51 -3.25 -1.19
CA ILE A 18 -10.15 -1.94 -1.24
C ILE A 18 -11.00 -1.75 0.01
N LYS A 19 -10.79 -0.65 0.72
CA LYS A 19 -11.69 -0.24 1.79
C LYS A 19 -12.39 1.05 1.38
N GLN A 20 -13.71 0.97 1.22
CA GLN A 20 -14.58 2.12 1.07
C GLN A 20 -15.29 2.35 2.40
N ARG A 21 -15.49 3.61 2.82
CA ARG A 21 -15.99 4.06 4.14
C ARG A 21 -16.68 3.00 5.03
N HIS A 22 -17.73 2.34 4.54
CA HIS A 22 -18.51 1.31 5.26
C HIS A 22 -18.61 -0.05 4.56
N ILE A 23 -17.92 -0.22 3.43
CA ILE A 23 -17.94 -1.44 2.63
C ILE A 23 -16.50 -1.95 2.51
N ILE A 24 -16.24 -3.11 3.11
CA ILE A 24 -15.01 -3.84 2.86
C ILE A 24 -15.18 -4.49 1.50
N ILE A 25 -14.48 -3.93 0.53
CA ILE A 25 -14.41 -4.45 -0.81
C ILE A 25 -13.22 -5.42 -0.81
N GLY A 26 -13.48 -6.70 -1.00
CA GLY A 26 -12.48 -7.76 -0.85
C GLY A 26 -11.30 -7.67 -1.84
N GLU A 27 -10.78 -8.82 -2.20
CA GLU A 27 -9.73 -8.91 -3.21
C GLU A 27 -10.26 -8.48 -4.59
N VAL A 28 -9.53 -7.60 -5.27
CA VAL A 28 -9.86 -7.11 -6.61
C VAL A 28 -8.67 -7.17 -7.56
N LEU A 29 -8.95 -7.50 -8.81
CA LEU A 29 -8.01 -7.36 -9.92
C LEU A 29 -8.18 -5.98 -10.55
N PHE A 30 -7.09 -5.24 -10.68
CA PHE A 30 -7.09 -3.96 -11.37
C PHE A 30 -6.84 -4.15 -12.87
N GLU A 31 -7.77 -3.67 -13.71
CA GLU A 31 -7.73 -3.92 -15.15
C GLU A 31 -7.44 -2.70 -16.02
N LYS A 32 -7.89 -1.49 -15.66
CA LYS A 32 -7.65 -0.31 -16.50
C LYS A 32 -7.87 1.01 -15.76
N TYR A 33 -6.97 1.96 -15.97
CA TYR A 33 -7.11 3.34 -15.53
C TYR A 33 -7.70 4.21 -16.65
N HIS A 34 -8.77 4.95 -16.40
CA HIS A 34 -9.28 5.95 -17.35
C HIS A 34 -9.42 7.30 -16.64
N ILE A 35 -8.55 8.25 -17.00
CA ILE A 35 -8.60 9.63 -16.51
C ILE A 35 -9.58 10.40 -17.38
N SER A 36 -10.79 10.63 -16.90
CA SER A 36 -11.63 11.75 -17.35
C SER A 36 -11.67 12.79 -16.23
N SER A 37 -12.40 13.91 -16.42
CA SER A 37 -12.54 14.99 -15.41
C SER A 37 -13.00 14.51 -14.02
N GLN A 38 -13.45 13.26 -13.91
CA GLN A 38 -13.61 12.51 -12.67
C GLN A 38 -12.71 11.25 -12.73
N LEU A 39 -11.77 11.10 -11.80
CA LEU A 39 -10.87 9.93 -11.75
C LEU A 39 -11.65 8.67 -11.36
N PHE A 40 -11.75 7.71 -12.28
CA PHE A 40 -12.38 6.41 -12.06
C PHE A 40 -11.39 5.26 -12.27
N ILE A 41 -11.46 4.27 -11.38
CA ILE A 41 -10.71 3.01 -11.46
C ILE A 41 -11.68 1.90 -11.84
N LYS A 42 -11.37 1.12 -12.88
CA LYS A 42 -12.11 -0.09 -13.26
C LYS A 42 -11.48 -1.32 -12.60
N TYR A 43 -12.30 -2.17 -11.98
CA TYR A 43 -11.86 -3.40 -11.34
C TYR A 43 -12.91 -4.51 -11.48
N THR A 44 -12.45 -5.75 -11.26
CA THR A 44 -13.26 -6.97 -11.35
C THR A 44 -13.18 -7.73 -10.02
N TYR A 45 -14.31 -8.27 -9.56
CA TYR A 45 -14.37 -9.09 -8.36
C TYR A 45 -14.31 -10.58 -8.67
N PRO A 46 -13.71 -11.40 -7.80
CA PRO A 46 -13.76 -12.85 -7.94
C PRO A 46 -15.18 -13.42 -7.77
N TYR A 47 -16.09 -12.72 -7.07
CA TYR A 47 -17.45 -13.19 -6.78
C TYR A 47 -18.55 -12.58 -7.66
N MET A 48 -18.27 -11.47 -8.35
CA MET A 48 -19.21 -10.84 -9.28
C MET A 48 -18.55 -10.81 -10.66
N SER A 49 -19.13 -11.53 -11.62
CA SER A 49 -18.66 -11.63 -13.00
C SER A 49 -18.91 -10.33 -13.80
N GLY A 50 -18.44 -9.20 -13.30
CA GLY A 50 -18.70 -7.88 -13.86
C GLY A 50 -17.74 -6.82 -13.37
N TYR A 51 -17.70 -5.72 -14.13
CA TYR A 51 -16.84 -4.57 -13.84
C TYR A 51 -17.57 -3.56 -12.96
N SER A 52 -16.84 -2.94 -12.04
CA SER A 52 -17.34 -1.81 -11.27
C SER A 52 -16.36 -0.64 -11.33
N TYR A 53 -16.91 0.57 -11.21
CA TYR A 53 -16.16 1.83 -11.25
C TYR A 53 -16.23 2.50 -9.88
N LEU A 54 -15.08 2.89 -9.33
CA LEU A 54 -15.03 3.68 -8.08
C LEU A 54 -14.34 5.01 -8.29
N LYS A 55 -14.85 6.02 -7.57
CA LYS A 55 -14.23 7.33 -7.46
C LYS A 55 -13.05 7.28 -6.50
N VAL A 56 -11.88 7.70 -6.98
CA VAL A 56 -10.60 7.65 -6.24
C VAL A 56 -10.65 8.32 -4.87
N LYS A 57 -11.43 9.40 -4.72
CA LYS A 57 -11.43 10.25 -3.51
C LYS A 57 -11.93 9.57 -2.24
N ASP A 58 -12.70 8.49 -2.35
CA ASP A 58 -13.35 7.84 -1.20
C ASP A 58 -12.79 6.44 -0.89
N ILE A 59 -11.62 6.12 -1.42
CA ILE A 59 -11.06 4.77 -1.37
C ILE A 59 -9.71 4.76 -0.67
N SER A 60 -9.54 3.80 0.24
CA SER A 60 -8.21 3.36 0.66
C SER A 60 -7.88 2.06 -0.04
N VAL A 61 -6.76 2.05 -0.79
CA VAL A 61 -6.26 0.86 -1.49
C VAL A 61 -5.08 0.31 -0.74
N TYR A 62 -5.03 -1.02 -0.64
CA TYR A 62 -3.97 -1.75 0.00
C TYR A 62 -3.41 -2.83 -0.92
N ARG A 63 -2.10 -3.06 -0.81
CA ARG A 63 -1.42 -4.19 -1.45
C ARG A 63 -0.96 -5.18 -0.39
N TYR A 64 -1.01 -6.47 -0.71
CA TYR A 64 -0.33 -7.47 0.11
C TYR A 64 1.19 -7.33 -0.01
N VAL A 65 1.86 -7.22 1.13
CA VAL A 65 3.31 -7.19 1.24
C VAL A 65 3.74 -8.48 1.93
N SER A 66 4.62 -9.22 1.27
CA SER A 66 5.22 -10.43 1.82
C SER A 66 6.16 -10.08 2.97
N GLN A 67 6.42 -11.06 3.84
CA GLN A 67 7.35 -10.85 4.95
C GLN A 67 8.76 -10.52 4.45
N GLU A 68 9.20 -11.16 3.36
CA GLU A 68 10.48 -10.91 2.71
C GLU A 68 10.59 -9.48 2.15
N GLU A 69 9.56 -9.00 1.44
CA GLU A 69 9.52 -7.64 0.91
C GLU A 69 9.55 -6.61 2.04
N TYR A 70 8.79 -6.87 3.11
CA TYR A 70 8.78 -6.02 4.30
C TYR A 70 10.18 -5.93 4.92
N TRP A 71 10.85 -7.06 5.16
CA TRP A 71 12.20 -7.07 5.73
C TRP A 71 13.23 -6.39 4.84
N THR A 72 13.10 -6.53 3.52
CA THR A 72 13.97 -5.85 2.56
C THR A 72 13.80 -4.33 2.66
N LYS A 73 12.56 -3.83 2.62
CA LYS A 73 12.27 -2.39 2.79
C LYS A 73 12.74 -1.85 4.14
N VAL A 74 12.53 -2.60 5.22
CA VAL A 74 13.01 -2.23 6.57
C VAL A 74 14.53 -2.16 6.58
N LYS A 75 15.22 -3.15 6.03
CA LYS A 75 16.68 -3.16 5.93
C LYS A 75 17.22 -2.00 5.10
N GLU A 76 16.57 -1.65 4.00
CA GLU A 76 16.92 -0.48 3.18
C GLU A 76 16.69 0.84 3.92
N LYS A 77 15.58 0.95 4.66
CA LYS A 77 15.20 2.18 5.38
C LYS A 77 16.01 2.40 6.66
N TYR A 78 16.36 1.32 7.34
CA TYR A 78 17.17 1.31 8.56
C TYR A 78 18.56 0.73 8.24
N ASP A 79 19.26 1.39 7.31
CA ASP A 79 20.60 0.99 6.92
C ASP A 79 21.57 0.97 8.13
N SER A 80 22.74 0.35 7.97
CA SER A 80 23.78 0.27 9.00
C SER A 80 24.14 1.61 9.65
N LYS A 81 23.90 2.76 8.99
CA LYS A 81 23.94 4.12 9.52
C LYS A 81 22.88 4.39 10.57
N CYS A 82 21.61 4.05 10.34
CA CYS A 82 20.56 4.20 11.35
C CYS A 82 20.86 3.33 12.57
N LEU A 83 21.30 2.09 12.33
CA LEU A 83 21.73 1.19 13.40
C LEU A 83 22.93 1.79 14.17
N ASN A 84 23.94 2.31 13.47
CA ASN A 84 25.09 2.96 14.09
C ASN A 84 24.73 4.22 14.87
N ILE A 85 23.75 5.02 14.42
CA ILE A 85 23.28 6.19 15.14
C ILE A 85 22.58 5.77 16.44
N VAL A 86 21.71 4.75 16.37
CA VAL A 86 21.02 4.21 17.56
C VAL A 86 22.03 3.61 18.54
N LEU A 87 22.99 2.81 18.05
CA LEU A 87 24.04 2.22 18.89
C LEU A 87 24.92 3.29 19.53
N LYS A 88 25.35 4.31 18.79
CA LYS A 88 26.11 5.44 19.36
C LYS A 88 25.33 6.16 20.45
N ARG A 89 24.02 6.36 20.28
CA ARG A 89 23.16 7.00 21.29
C ARG A 89 22.89 6.12 22.51
N LEU A 90 22.86 4.80 22.37
CA LEU A 90 22.69 3.88 23.50
C LEU A 90 23.95 3.73 24.35
N VAL A 91 25.13 3.89 23.75
CA VAL A 91 26.42 3.81 24.46
C VAL A 91 26.85 5.17 25.01
N ASP A 92 26.24 6.26 24.56
CA ASP A 92 26.47 7.60 25.09
C ASP A 92 25.66 7.83 26.38
N GLU A 93 26.32 7.64 27.53
CA GLU A 93 25.74 7.83 28.86
C GLU A 93 25.30 9.28 29.13
N SER A 94 25.70 10.25 28.29
CA SER A 94 25.31 11.66 28.42
C SER A 94 23.97 11.99 27.74
N PHE A 95 23.38 11.05 27.00
CA PHE A 95 22.14 11.28 26.24
C PHE A 95 20.90 11.31 27.15
N GLN A 96 20.12 12.39 27.08
CA GLN A 96 18.78 12.48 27.70
C GLN A 96 17.69 12.58 26.62
N TRP A 97 16.57 11.92 26.88
CA TRP A 97 15.40 11.83 25.99
C TRP A 97 14.58 13.12 25.91
#